data_AF-A0A382U2P1-F1
#
_entry.id   AF-A0A382U2P1-F1
#
_cell.length_a   1.000
_cell.length_b   1.000
_cell.length_c   1.000
_cell.angle_alpha   90.00
_cell.angle_beta   90.00
_cell.angle_gamma   90.00
#
_symmetry.space_group_name_H-M   'P 1'
#
loop_
_entity.id
_entity.type
_entity.pdbx_description
1 polymer ?
#
loop_
_entity_poly.entity_id
_entity_poly.type
_entity_poly.pdbx_seq_one_letter_code
_entity_poly.pdbx_strand_id
1 'polypeptide(L)' 'MRLDGRPLDQLRPVTITRDFTCYAEGSVLIEFGKTKIICNASIEAGVPSFLRSRETGWITAEYG' A
#
# COMPACT_ATOMS: atom_id res chain seq x y z
N MET A 1 -8.49 7.94 -28.64
CA MET A 1 -8.94 6.84 -27.76
C MET A 1 -7.72 6.03 -27.36
N ARG A 2 -7.59 5.64 -26.08
CA ARG A 2 -6.43 4.84 -25.62
C ARG A 2 -6.57 3.39 -26.13
N LEU A 3 -5.46 2.62 -26.11
CA LEU A 3 -5.42 1.22 -26.58
C LEU A 3 -6.40 0.28 -25.85
N ASP A 4 -6.75 0.61 -24.61
CA ASP A 4 -7.70 -0.12 -23.77
C ASP A 4 -9.12 0.46 -23.82
N GLY A 5 -9.40 1.35 -24.78
CA GLY A 5 -10.72 1.92 -25.02
C GLY A 5 -11.16 3.01 -24.04
N ARG A 6 -10.32 3.36 -23.06
CA ARG A 6 -10.64 4.43 -22.10
C ARG A 6 -10.50 5.84 -22.71
N PRO A 7 -11.31 6.83 -22.26
CA PRO A 7 -11.06 8.25 -22.41
C PRO A 7 -9.69 8.68 -21.86
N LEU A 8 -9.26 9.89 -22.25
CA LEU A 8 -7.95 10.41 -21.85
C LEU A 8 -7.86 10.69 -20.34
N ASP A 9 -8.98 11.01 -19.72
CA ASP A 9 -9.16 11.41 -18.33
C ASP A 9 -9.68 10.28 -17.42
N GLN A 10 -10.04 9.12 -17.98
CA GLN A 10 -10.52 8.00 -17.17
C GLN A 10 -9.35 7.18 -16.60
N LEU A 11 -9.38 6.85 -15.31
CA LEU A 11 -8.46 5.90 -14.67
C LEU A 11 -8.71 4.45 -15.12
N ARG A 12 -7.73 3.55 -14.86
CA ARG A 12 -7.93 2.10 -15.05
C ARG A 12 -8.92 1.58 -14.00
N PRO A 13 -9.57 0.42 -14.21
CA PRO A 13 -10.35 -0.22 -13.15
C PRO A 13 -9.49 -0.41 -11.89
N VAL A 14 -10.05 -0.04 -10.74
CA VAL A 14 -9.38 -0.14 -9.43
C VAL A 14 -10.13 -1.13 -8.55
N THR A 15 -9.40 -2.12 -8.04
CA THR A 15 -9.91 -3.08 -7.04
C THR A 15 -9.03 -3.01 -5.79
N ILE A 16 -9.65 -3.00 -4.62
CA ILE A 16 -8.96 -3.04 -3.33
C ILE A 16 -9.53 -4.22 -2.54
N THR A 17 -8.73 -5.27 -2.39
CA THR A 17 -9.10 -6.45 -1.61
C THR A 17 -8.37 -6.41 -0.27
N ARG A 18 -9.12 -6.28 0.82
CA ARG A 18 -8.59 -6.29 2.19
C ARG A 18 -8.35 -7.71 2.69
N ASP A 19 -7.56 -7.81 3.75
CA ASP A 19 -7.24 -9.05 4.46
C ASP A 19 -6.66 -10.12 3.51
N PHE A 20 -5.80 -9.66 2.59
CA PHE A 20 -5.29 -10.49 1.50
C PHE A 20 -4.27 -11.54 1.95
N THR A 21 -3.42 -11.20 2.91
CA THR A 21 -2.49 -12.13 3.57
C THR A 21 -2.81 -12.27 5.04
N CYS A 22 -2.41 -13.41 5.64
CA CYS A 22 -2.90 -13.82 6.96
C CYS A 22 -2.10 -13.26 8.14
N TYR A 23 -0.86 -12.80 7.91
CA TYR A 23 0.10 -12.55 8.98
C TYR A 23 0.32 -11.08 9.31
N ALA A 24 0.11 -10.18 8.35
CA ALA A 24 0.25 -8.74 8.60
C ALA A 24 -1.01 -8.21 9.30
N GLU A 25 -0.83 -7.27 10.24
CA GLU A 25 -1.92 -6.59 10.94
C GLU A 25 -2.84 -5.83 9.96
N GLY A 26 -2.28 -5.33 8.87
CA GLY A 26 -3.03 -4.86 7.70
C GLY A 26 -2.47 -5.46 6.42
N SER A 27 -3.33 -6.05 5.58
CA SER A 27 -2.92 -6.58 4.29
C SER A 27 -3.93 -6.24 3.20
N VAL A 28 -3.45 -5.75 2.06
CA VAL A 28 -4.28 -5.34 0.93
C VAL A 28 -3.64 -5.78 -0.38
N LEU A 29 -4.44 -6.32 -1.29
CA LEU A 29 -4.11 -6.39 -2.71
C LEU A 29 -4.80 -5.23 -3.42
N ILE A 30 -3.99 -4.33 -4.02
CA ILE A 30 -4.51 -3.24 -4.86
C ILE A 30 -4.20 -3.51 -6.33
N GLU A 31 -5.21 -3.30 -7.17
CA GLU A 31 -5.14 -3.57 -8.60
C GLU A 31 -5.52 -2.31 -9.39
N PHE A 32 -4.68 -1.92 -10.36
CA PHE A 32 -4.95 -0.86 -11.33
C PHE A 32 -4.87 -1.46 -12.74
N GLY A 33 -5.97 -2.04 -13.20
CA GLY A 33 -5.97 -2.90 -14.39
C GLY A 33 -4.99 -4.07 -14.21
N LYS A 34 -3.93 -4.11 -15.02
CA LYS A 34 -2.91 -5.18 -14.95
C LYS A 34 -1.84 -4.96 -13.87
N THR A 35 -1.73 -3.76 -13.31
CA THR A 35 -0.79 -3.50 -12.20
C THR A 35 -1.40 -4.06 -10.92
N LYS A 36 -0.68 -4.95 -10.24
CA LYS A 36 -1.11 -5.55 -8.97
C LYS A 36 -0.02 -5.40 -7.94
N ILE A 37 -0.37 -4.92 -6.75
CA ILE A 37 0.59 -4.64 -5.67
C ILE A 37 0.00 -5.19 -4.39
N ILE A 38 0.80 -5.97 -3.65
CA ILE A 38 0.47 -6.37 -2.29
C ILE A 38 1.07 -5.30 -1.36
N CYS A 39 0.24 -4.73 -0.49
CA CYS A 39 0.64 -3.79 0.54
C CYS A 39 0.37 -4.42 1.90
N ASN A 40 1.43 -4.67 2.66
CA ASN A 40 1.35 -5.12 4.04
C ASN A 40 1.78 -3.98 4.98
N ALA A 41 1.04 -3.82 6.06
CA ALA A 41 1.37 -2.92 7.17
C ALA A 41 1.58 -3.79 8.42
N SER A 42 2.73 -3.61 9.06
CA SER A 42 3.10 -4.30 10.30
C SER A 42 3.49 -3.32 11.38
N ILE A 43 3.21 -3.69 12.62
CA ILE A 43 3.47 -2.83 13.78
C ILE A 43 4.71 -3.34 14.50
N GLU A 44 5.70 -2.46 14.65
CA GLU A 44 6.88 -2.74 15.47
C GLU A 44 6.91 -1.83 16.70
N ALA A 45 7.28 -2.39 17.84
CA ALA A 45 7.43 -1.64 19.07
C ALA A 45 8.73 -0.81 19.04
N GLY A 46 8.58 0.51 18.93
CA GLY A 46 9.70 1.44 19.00
C GLY A 46 9.72 2.41 17.83
N VAL A 47 10.72 3.30 17.84
CA VAL A 47 10.94 4.29 16.79
C VAL A 47 12.44 4.41 16.52
N PRO A 48 12.84 4.91 15.34
CA PRO A 48 14.24 5.22 15.06
C PRO A 48 14.90 6.09 16.15
N SER A 49 16.21 5.93 16.33
CA SER A 49 16.97 6.56 17.43
C SER A 49 16.81 8.08 17.50
N PHE A 50 16.70 8.75 16.35
CA PHE A 50 16.51 10.20 16.24
C PHE A 50 15.12 10.70 16.71
N LEU A 51 14.17 9.80 17.01
CA LEU A 51 12.81 10.15 17.49
C LEU A 51 12.53 9.75 18.93
N ARG A 52 13.44 9.06 19.64
CA ARG A 52 13.16 8.48 20.97
C ARG A 52 12.67 9.46 22.04
N SER A 53 13.04 10.74 21.94
CA SER A 53 12.64 11.78 22.91
C SER A 53 11.44 12.62 22.46
N ARG A 54 10.89 12.37 21.28
CA ARG A 54 9.87 13.23 20.67
C ARG A 54 8.43 12.77 20.89
N GLU A 55 8.21 11.60 21.51
CA GLU A 55 6.89 11.00 21.75
C GLU A 55 6.00 10.89 20.50
N THR A 56 6.63 10.78 19.32
CA THR A 56 5.94 10.65 18.02
C THR A 56 6.14 9.26 17.43
N GLY A 57 5.13 8.73 16.73
CA GLY A 57 5.27 7.51 15.93
C GLY A 57 6.13 7.70 14.67
N TRP A 58 6.39 6.59 13.97
CA TRP A 58 7.15 6.58 12.72
C TRP A 58 6.51 5.63 11.70
N ILE A 59 6.57 5.98 10.42
CA ILE A 59 6.16 5.12 9.30
C ILE A 59 7.33 5.07 8.32
N THR A 60 7.70 3.86 7.91
CA THR A 60 8.64 3.61 6.82
C THR A 60 8.01 2.62 5.85
N ALA A 61 8.54 2.53 4.63
CA ALA A 61 8.07 1.60 3.61
C ALA A 61 9.24 0.99 2.87
N GLU A 62 9.05 -0.26 2.46
CA GLU A 62 9.96 -0.98 1.58
C GLU A 62 9.23 -1.31 0.27
N TYR A 63 9.99 -1.34 -0.83
CA TYR A 63 9.51 -1.72 -2.14
C TYR A 63 10.48 -2.74 -2.73
N GLY A 64 9.96 -3.88 -3.16
CA GLY A 64 10.72 -4.98 -3.77
C GLY A 64 10.26 -5.29 -5.19
#